data_AF-A0A917U2H3-F1
#
_entry.id   AF-A0A917U2H3-F1
#
_cell.length_a   1.000
_cell.length_b   1.000
_cell.length_c   1.000
_cell.angle_alpha   90.00
_cell.angle_beta   90.00
_cell.angle_gamma   90.00
#
_symmetry.space_group_name_H-M   'P 1'
#
loop_
_entity.id
_entity.type
_entity.pdbx_description
1 polymer ?
#
loop_
_entity_poly.entity_id
_entity_poly.type
_entity_poly.pdbx_seq_one_letter_code
_entity_poly.pdbx_strand_id
1 'polypeptide(L)' 'MANERHVTQRPDGDWDVSKPGRTRPVATETTQKAAIDAARVDLSSHGGGEIVIHGRDGRIRDKDTVAPGHDPNPPRDRR' A
#
# COMPACT_ATOMS: atom_id res chain seq x y z
N MET A 1 -0.83 -16.93 -0.41
CA MET A 1 -1.48 -15.72 -0.98
C MET A 1 -0.47 -14.59 -0.85
N ALA A 2 -0.33 -13.74 -1.87
CA ALA A 2 0.58 -12.59 -1.79
C ALA A 2 0.07 -11.62 -0.71
N ASN A 3 0.93 -11.23 0.23
CA ASN A 3 0.57 -10.31 1.30
C ASN A 3 0.75 -8.89 0.74
N GLU A 4 -0.22 -8.41 -0.03
CA GLU A 4 -0.12 -7.10 -0.69
C GLU A 4 -1.23 -6.14 -0.23
N ARG A 5 -0.91 -4.85 -0.15
CA ARG A 5 -1.82 -3.74 0.21
C ARG A 5 -1.83 -2.75 -0.95
N HIS A 6 -2.99 -2.51 -1.54
CA HIS A 6 -3.19 -1.52 -2.58
C HIS A 6 -3.61 -0.20 -1.95
N VAL A 7 -2.82 0.84 -2.18
CA VAL A 7 -3.15 2.23 -1.83
C VAL A 7 -3.74 2.91 -3.06
N THR A 8 -5.05 3.11 -3.07
CA THR A 8 -5.81 3.64 -4.22
C THR A 8 -6.58 4.89 -3.84
N GLN A 9 -6.62 5.88 -4.74
CA GLN A 9 -7.47 7.04 -4.55
C GLN A 9 -8.93 6.73 -4.88
N ARG A 10 -9.83 7.21 -4.02
CA ARG A 10 -11.28 7.15 -4.19
C ARG A 10 -11.80 8.36 -4.97
N PRO A 11 -13.03 8.30 -5.53
CA PRO A 11 -13.65 9.43 -6.21
C PRO A 11 -13.87 10.67 -5.33
N ASP A 12 -14.01 10.48 -4.01
CA ASP A 12 -14.17 11.54 -3.01
C ASP A 12 -12.84 12.22 -2.64
N GLY A 13 -11.70 11.71 -3.13
CA GLY A 13 -10.36 12.27 -2.93
C GLY A 13 -9.56 11.57 -1.83
N ASP A 14 -10.20 10.76 -0.99
CA ASP A 14 -9.58 9.96 0.06
C ASP A 14 -8.83 8.76 -0.52
N TRP A 15 -8.09 8.07 0.35
CA TRP A 15 -7.17 7.00 0.00
C TRP A 15 -7.53 5.73 0.75
N ASP A 16 -7.88 4.69 0.01
CA ASP A 16 -8.17 3.37 0.56
C ASP A 16 -6.93 2.49 0.56
N VAL A 17 -6.75 1.77 1.66
CA VAL A 17 -5.83 0.64 1.78
C VAL A 17 -6.65 -0.63 1.63
N SER A 18 -6.46 -1.38 0.54
CA SER A 18 -7.21 -2.63 0.29
C SER A 18 -6.27 -3.83 0.19
N LYS A 19 -6.78 -5.03 0.44
CA LYS A 19 -6.04 -6.28 0.25
C LYS A 19 -6.82 -7.21 -0.68
N PRO A 20 -6.14 -8.06 -1.48
CA PRO A 20 -6.81 -8.96 -2.39
C PRO A 20 -7.84 -9.85 -1.70
N GLY A 21 -8.99 -10.04 -2.35
CA GLY A 21 -10.07 -10.91 -1.84
C GLY A 21 -10.89 -10.33 -0.69
N ARG A 22 -10.70 -9.05 -0.31
CA ARG A 22 -11.54 -8.36 0.67
C ARG A 22 -12.25 -7.17 0.05
N THR A 23 -13.58 -7.11 0.22
CA THR A 23 -14.40 -6.01 -0.31
C THR A 23 -14.23 -4.70 0.47
N ARG A 24 -13.95 -4.78 1.78
CA ARG A 24 -13.80 -3.61 2.65
C ARG A 24 -12.33 -3.18 2.77
N PRO A 25 -12.01 -1.89 2.65
CA PRO A 25 -10.67 -1.40 2.91
C PRO A 25 -10.24 -1.72 4.35
N VAL A 26 -8.95 -1.96 4.50
CA VAL A 26 -8.24 -2.07 5.79
C VAL A 26 -8.30 -0.73 6.51
N ALA A 27 -8.03 0.37 5.80
CA ALA A 27 -8.10 1.74 6.28
C ALA A 27 -8.52 2.69 5.15
N THR A 28 -9.07 3.84 5.53
CA THR A 28 -9.37 4.95 4.63
C THR A 28 -8.78 6.20 5.24
N GLU A 29 -7.96 6.92 4.48
CA GLU A 29 -7.19 8.06 4.96
C GLU A 29 -7.33 9.26 4.01
N THR A 30 -7.19 10.47 4.52
CA THR A 30 -7.36 11.70 3.70
C THR A 30 -6.17 11.97 2.79
N THR A 31 -5.02 11.33 3.02
CA THR A 31 -3.81 11.52 2.22
C THR A 31 -3.17 10.20 1.83
N GLN A 32 -2.53 10.18 0.66
CA GLN A 32 -1.79 9.02 0.19
C GLN A 32 -0.70 8.58 1.17
N LYS A 33 -0.02 9.54 1.78
CA LYS A 33 1.04 9.27 2.75
C LYS A 33 0.47 8.54 3.98
N ALA A 34 -0.63 9.02 4.54
CA ALA A 34 -1.28 8.37 5.67
C ALA A 34 -1.75 6.94 5.32
N ALA A 35 -2.30 6.73 4.12
CA ALA A 35 -2.68 5.41 3.65
C ALA A 35 -1.47 4.47 3.47
N ILE A 36 -0.34 4.96 2.96
CA ILE A 36 0.91 4.18 2.89
C ILE A 36 1.39 3.79 4.29
N ASP A 37 1.38 4.73 5.24
CA ASP A 37 1.80 4.48 6.62
C ASP A 37 0.88 3.44 7.29
N ALA A 38 -0.44 3.52 7.09
CA ALA A 38 -1.40 2.53 7.56
C ALA A 38 -1.16 1.14 6.93
N ALA A 39 -0.86 1.10 5.63
CA ALA A 39 -0.52 -0.14 4.94
C ALA A 39 0.77 -0.79 5.49
N ARG A 40 1.79 0.00 5.86
CA ARG A 40 3.02 -0.51 6.50
C ARG A 40 2.74 -1.11 7.87
N VAL A 41 1.93 -0.44 8.69
CA VAL A 41 1.57 -0.94 10.03
C VAL A 41 0.79 -2.25 9.91
N ASP A 42 -0.18 -2.31 8.99
CA ASP A 42 -0.91 -3.55 8.74
C ASP A 42 0.03 -4.67 8.25
N LEU A 43 0.88 -4.43 7.26
CA LEU A 43 1.78 -5.47 6.75
C LEU A 43 2.80 -5.94 7.79
N SER A 44 3.40 -5.03 8.55
CA SER A 44 4.39 -5.40 9.57
C SER A 44 3.78 -6.29 10.67
N SER A 45 2.53 -6.05 11.05
CA SER A 45 1.79 -6.93 11.99
C SER A 45 1.38 -8.28 11.40
N HIS A 46 1.39 -8.43 10.07
CA HIS A 46 0.99 -9.65 9.35
C HIS A 46 2.15 -10.39 8.68
N GLY A 47 3.40 -10.16 9.11
CA GLY A 47 4.58 -10.87 8.59
C GLY A 47 5.20 -10.27 7.34
N GLY A 48 4.96 -8.98 7.08
CA GLY A 48 5.53 -8.24 5.95
C GLY A 48 4.80 -8.49 4.64
N GLY A 49 5.26 -7.84 3.57
CA GLY A 49 4.65 -7.95 2.25
C GLY A 49 4.87 -6.72 1.38
N GLU A 50 3.99 -6.50 0.41
CA GLU A 50 4.14 -5.47 -0.64
C GLU A 50 3.07 -4.38 -0.52
N ILE A 51 3.45 -3.12 -0.61
CA ILE A 51 2.53 -2.00 -0.77
C ILE A 51 2.54 -1.57 -2.23
N VAL A 52 1.40 -1.67 -2.90
CA VAL A 52 1.23 -1.19 -4.28
C VAL A 52 0.60 0.20 -4.23
N ILE A 53 1.34 1.20 -4.67
CA ILE A 53 0.93 2.60 -4.55
C ILE A 53 0.42 3.08 -5.90
N HIS A 54 -0.88 3.40 -5.97
CA HIS A 54 -1.49 3.95 -7.18
C HIS A 54 -1.42 5.48 -7.19
N GLY A 55 -1.18 6.08 -8.35
CA GLY A 55 -1.33 7.52 -8.56
C GLY A 55 -2.80 7.95 -8.55
N ARG A 56 -3.02 9.27 -8.59
CA ARG A 56 -4.36 9.86 -8.74
C ARG A 56 -5.04 9.48 -10.06
N ASP A 57 -4.26 9.03 -11.03
CA ASP A 57 -4.72 8.52 -12.33
C ASP A 57 -5.06 7.01 -12.29
N GLY A 58 -5.01 6.38 -11.11
CA GLY A 58 -5.30 4.96 -10.90
C GLY A 58 -4.20 4.00 -11.33
N ARG A 59 -3.12 4.49 -11.96
CA ARG A 59 -1.98 3.66 -12.38
C ARG A 59 -1.06 3.37 -11.20
N ILE A 60 -0.33 2.26 -11.25
CA ILE A 60 0.73 2.00 -10.26
C ILE A 60 1.83 3.05 -10.47
N ARG A 61 2.07 3.85 -9.44
CA ARG A 61 3.15 4.83 -9.39
C ARG A 61 4.41 4.23 -8.79
N ASP A 62 4.24 3.40 -7.77
CA ASP A 62 5.34 2.94 -6.92
C ASP A 62 4.99 1.66 -6.18
N LYS A 63 6.01 1.01 -5.63
CA LYS A 63 5.90 -0.22 -4.86
C LYS A 63 6.83 -0.17 -3.65
N ASP A 64 6.44 -0.74 -2.53
CA ASP A 64 7.24 -0.68 -1.31
C ASP A 64 7.12 -1.96 -0.49
N THR A 65 8.25 -2.60 -0.23
CA THR A 65 8.31 -3.84 0.52
C THR A 65 8.50 -3.62 2.01
N VAL A 66 7.61 -4.23 2.79
CA VAL A 66 7.63 -4.22 4.26
C VAL A 66 8.22 -5.54 4.77
N ALA A 67 9.32 -5.45 5.52
CA ALA A 67 9.96 -6.60 6.17
C ALA A 67 9.04 -7.29 7.21
N PRO A 68 9.19 -8.61 7.47
CA PRO A 68 10.16 -9.55 6.91
C PRO A 68 9.87 -10.03 5.47
N GLY A 69 8.98 -9.35 4.75
CA GLY A 69 8.84 -9.52 3.30
C GLY A 69 10.19 -9.36 2.60
N HIS A 70 10.52 -10.31 1.72
CA HIS A 70 11.80 -10.39 1.04
C HIS A 70 11.66 -9.84 -0.38
N ASP A 71 12.11 -8.60 -0.60
CA ASP A 71 12.21 -8.01 -1.94
C ASP A 71 13.69 -7.89 -2.34
N PRO A 72 14.14 -8.61 -3.38
CA PRO A 72 15.51 -8.55 -3.86
C PRO A 72 15.86 -7.23 -4.58
N ASN A 73 14.89 -6.35 -4.86
CA ASN A 73 15.11 -5.10 -5.59
C ASN A 73 14.29 -3.92 -5.01
N PRO A 74 14.58 -3.47 -3.78
CA PRO A 74 13.88 -2.33 -3.19
C PRO A 74 14.12 -1.05 -4.03
N PRO A 75 13.11 -0.18 -4.17
CA PRO A 75 13.30 1.10 -4.86
C PRO A 75 14.36 1.92 -4.14
N ARG A 76 15.41 2.27 -4.88
CA ARG A 76 16.43 3.21 -4.41
C ARG A 76 15.83 4.61 -4.46
N ASP A 77 15.29 5.06 -3.33
CA ASP A 77 14.92 6.46 -3.13
C ASP A 77 16.11 7.35 -3.48
N ARG A 78 15.96 8.14 -4.55
CA ARG A 78 16.79 9.33 -4.76
C ARG A 78 16.10 10.46 -4.01
N ARG A 79 16.67 10.83 -2.86
CA ARG A 79 16.35 12.07 -2.14
C ARG A 79 16.55 13.29 -3.04
#